data_AF-A0ABD0W9Y7-F1
#
_entry.id   AF-A0ABD0W9Y7-F1
#
_cell.length_a   1.000
_cell.length_b   1.000
_cell.length_c   1.000
_cell.angle_alpha   90.00
_cell.angle_beta   90.00
_cell.angle_gamma   90.00
#
_symmetry.space_group_name_H-M   'P 1'
#
loop_
_entity.id
_entity.type
_entity.pdbx_description
1 polymer ?
#
loop_
_entity_poly.entity_id
_entity_poly.type
_entity_poly.pdbx_seq_one_letter_code
_entity_poly.pdbx_strand_id
1 'polypeptide(L)'
;MASIQNCDPALRGYILKHSLTQIFQALLTGLCVSCPESPLHFLERKIVSIQKTRNIDKIYWHTFIDDADQVAKILLAGNIVQDIFGTQDDTLLVHHLFQKAYSCYRIRLTNMCFKSWKRFIFNKRKEAMELTLKMDAAERHCLYRALRAALCQWMEWVRVRKRKQDVATKKIERVWRAVHCNIVITAWRYLVLESKRTREYFERLEKGLLEMSYQDCDVVMGKGQDGISLLPCKLLLKIFQSLDVRDLLRCAEVCHTWKAIAQTSTLWSRIRFSVERDWITDSVVEQILQTHRPFVVQVNMRGCTSLRWPSFKCISEYQSTQTA
;
A
#
# COMPACT_ATOMS: atom_id res chain seq x y z
N MET A 1 -74.46 6.39 52.95
CA MET A 1 -75.90 6.54 53.24
C MET A 1 -76.27 5.45 54.23
N ALA A 2 -76.97 5.78 55.32
CA ALA A 2 -77.37 4.77 56.30
C ALA A 2 -78.41 3.85 55.65
N SER A 3 -78.03 2.60 55.40
CA SER A 3 -78.94 1.59 54.86
C SER A 3 -79.97 1.22 55.93
N ILE A 4 -81.25 1.11 55.54
CA ILE A 4 -82.37 0.72 56.42
C ILE A 4 -82.27 -0.78 56.79
N GLN A 5 -81.21 -1.46 56.32
CA GLN A 5 -80.85 -2.85 56.64
C GLN A 5 -80.74 -3.16 58.13
N ASN A 6 -80.47 -2.20 59.03
CA ASN A 6 -80.40 -2.47 60.49
C ASN A 6 -81.65 -2.06 61.28
N CYS A 7 -82.76 -1.72 60.61
CA CYS A 7 -83.97 -1.26 61.29
C CYS A 7 -84.83 -2.41 61.86
N ASP A 8 -85.57 -2.06 62.92
CA ASP A 8 -86.49 -2.90 63.69
C ASP A 8 -87.44 -3.74 62.77
N PRO A 9 -87.64 -5.05 63.03
CA PRO A 9 -88.52 -5.90 62.24
C PRO A 9 -89.95 -5.35 62.08
N ALA A 10 -90.47 -4.59 63.04
CA ALA A 10 -91.77 -3.91 62.92
C ALA A 10 -91.78 -2.85 61.80
N LEU A 11 -90.66 -2.13 61.64
CA LEU A 11 -90.49 -1.07 60.66
C LEU A 11 -90.30 -1.66 59.25
N ARG A 12 -89.62 -2.81 59.13
CA ARG A 12 -89.57 -3.59 57.89
C ARG A 12 -90.94 -4.12 57.47
N GLY A 13 -91.72 -4.64 58.43
CA GLY A 13 -93.10 -5.07 58.18
C GLY A 13 -93.98 -3.94 57.68
N TYR A 14 -93.83 -2.73 58.22
CA TYR A 14 -94.52 -1.53 57.76
C TYR A 14 -94.13 -1.12 56.33
N ILE A 15 -92.83 -1.14 56.02
CA ILE A 15 -92.30 -0.79 54.68
C ILE A 15 -92.86 -1.72 53.59
N LEU A 16 -92.89 -3.03 53.87
CA LEU A 16 -93.44 -4.02 52.95
C LEU A 16 -94.97 -3.91 52.83
N LYS A 17 -95.68 -3.71 53.96
CA LYS A 17 -97.15 -3.56 54.00
C LYS A 17 -97.65 -2.34 53.22
N HIS A 18 -96.87 -1.27 53.18
CA HIS A 18 -97.22 -0.03 52.49
C HIS A 18 -96.49 0.16 51.15
N SER A 19 -95.86 -0.91 50.63
CA SER A 19 -95.11 -0.95 49.36
C SER A 19 -94.21 0.27 49.11
N LEU A 20 -93.62 0.82 50.18
CA LEU A 20 -92.89 2.09 50.14
C LEU A 20 -91.70 2.02 49.18
N THR A 21 -91.05 0.87 49.08
CA THR A 21 -89.94 0.65 48.14
C THR A 21 -90.35 0.89 46.68
N GLN A 22 -91.56 0.45 46.28
CA GLN A 22 -92.08 0.63 44.93
C GLN A 22 -92.45 2.09 44.66
N ILE A 23 -93.00 2.77 45.67
CA ILE A 23 -93.32 4.21 45.61
C ILE A 23 -92.04 5.05 45.48
N PHE A 24 -91.04 4.78 46.32
CA PHE A 24 -89.75 5.47 46.24
C PHE A 24 -89.06 5.19 44.90
N GLN A 25 -89.14 3.95 44.40
CA GLN A 25 -88.60 3.60 43.09
C GLN A 25 -89.27 4.39 41.98
N ALA A 26 -90.61 4.45 41.94
CA ALA A 26 -91.35 5.18 40.91
C ALA A 26 -91.10 6.71 40.98
N LEU A 27 -90.97 7.28 42.18
CA LEU A 27 -90.70 8.70 42.36
C LEU A 27 -89.26 9.07 41.97
N LEU A 28 -88.28 8.24 42.37
CA LEU A 28 -86.87 8.44 42.00
C LEU A 28 -86.65 8.22 40.51
N THR A 29 -87.26 7.20 39.89
CA THR A 29 -87.20 7.00 38.45
C THR A 29 -87.82 8.18 37.71
N GLY A 30 -89.01 8.64 38.13
CA GLY A 30 -89.68 9.80 37.55
C GLY A 30 -88.85 11.09 37.64
N LEU A 31 -88.22 11.34 38.80
CA LEU A 31 -87.32 12.49 39.01
C LEU A 31 -86.07 12.42 38.11
N CYS A 32 -85.38 11.29 38.11
CA CYS A 32 -84.13 11.12 37.36
C CYS A 32 -84.35 11.14 35.85
N VAL A 33 -85.54 10.75 35.38
CA VAL A 33 -85.89 10.78 33.95
C VAL A 33 -86.37 12.17 33.53
N SER A 34 -87.20 12.83 34.35
CA SER A 34 -87.83 14.10 33.98
C SER A 34 -86.96 15.33 34.27
N CYS A 35 -85.95 15.23 35.14
CA CYS A 35 -85.04 16.32 35.57
C CYS A 35 -85.71 17.71 35.68
N PRO A 36 -86.75 17.86 36.52
CA PRO A 36 -87.46 19.13 36.65
C PRO A 36 -86.59 20.21 37.33
N GLU A 37 -86.75 21.48 36.94
CA GLU A 37 -86.03 22.63 37.52
C GLU A 37 -86.25 22.78 39.04
N SER A 38 -87.40 22.31 39.55
CA SER A 38 -87.69 22.24 40.98
C SER A 38 -88.08 20.81 41.38
N PRO A 39 -87.12 20.00 41.89
CA PRO A 39 -87.36 18.60 42.24
C PRO A 39 -88.29 18.41 43.44
N LEU A 40 -88.26 19.33 44.41
CA LEU A 40 -89.11 19.27 45.60
C LEU A 40 -90.59 19.47 45.26
N HIS A 41 -90.89 20.44 44.39
CA HIS A 41 -92.26 20.70 43.95
C HIS A 41 -92.79 19.58 43.05
N PHE A 42 -91.92 18.94 42.25
CA PHE A 42 -92.29 17.74 41.50
C PHE A 42 -92.66 16.58 42.43
N LEU A 43 -91.83 16.30 43.44
CA LEU A 43 -92.11 15.27 44.44
C LEU A 43 -93.41 15.53 45.17
N GLU A 44 -93.63 16.75 45.64
CA GLU A 44 -94.85 17.13 46.35
C GLU A 44 -96.09 16.88 45.49
N ARG A 45 -96.09 17.35 44.23
CA ARG A 45 -97.21 17.11 43.30
C ARG A 45 -97.49 15.63 43.08
N LYS A 46 -96.45 14.81 42.89
CA LYS A 46 -96.61 13.37 42.63
C LYS A 46 -97.02 12.62 43.89
N ILE A 47 -96.51 12.97 45.07
CA ILE A 47 -96.93 12.39 46.36
C ILE A 47 -98.40 12.73 46.66
N VAL A 48 -98.82 13.98 46.44
CA VAL A 48 -100.23 14.39 46.56
C VAL A 48 -101.10 13.64 45.55
N SER A 49 -100.60 13.39 44.35
CA SER A 49 -101.30 12.55 43.36
C SER A 49 -101.50 11.13 43.90
N ILE A 50 -100.47 10.49 44.47
CA ILE A 50 -100.54 9.13 45.04
C ILE A 50 -101.54 9.07 46.20
N GLN A 51 -101.52 10.05 47.09
CA GLN A 51 -102.43 10.10 48.25
C GLN A 51 -103.91 10.23 47.83
N LYS A 52 -104.19 10.93 46.73
CA LYS A 52 -105.55 11.08 46.20
C LYS A 52 -106.09 9.80 45.56
N THR A 53 -105.25 8.98 44.93
CA THR A 53 -105.71 7.80 44.18
C THR A 53 -106.03 6.56 45.05
N ARG A 54 -105.67 6.56 46.34
CA ARG A 54 -105.93 5.52 47.38
C ARG A 54 -105.60 4.04 47.06
N ASN A 55 -105.22 3.69 45.82
CA ASN A 55 -104.82 2.34 45.40
C ASN A 55 -103.30 2.26 45.31
N ILE A 56 -102.67 1.89 46.41
CA ILE A 56 -101.21 1.78 46.55
C ILE A 56 -100.67 0.53 45.80
N ASP A 57 -101.51 -0.48 45.58
CA ASP A 57 -101.13 -1.77 44.98
C ASP A 57 -100.88 -1.73 43.46
N LYS A 58 -101.08 -0.58 42.79
CA LYS A 58 -100.93 -0.43 41.32
C LYS A 58 -99.83 0.56 40.91
N ILE A 59 -98.90 0.91 41.81
CA ILE A 59 -97.81 1.83 41.49
C ILE A 59 -96.59 1.04 41.00
N TYR A 60 -96.39 1.01 39.69
CA TYR A 60 -95.19 0.45 39.07
C TYR A 60 -94.12 1.51 38.83
N TRP A 61 -92.88 1.08 38.60
CA TRP A 61 -91.72 1.97 38.41
C TRP A 61 -91.86 2.97 37.24
N HIS A 62 -92.75 2.71 36.28
CA HIS A 62 -93.01 3.55 35.10
C HIS A 62 -94.22 4.48 35.25
N THR A 63 -94.94 4.45 36.37
CA THR A 63 -96.22 5.17 36.56
C THR A 63 -96.08 6.70 36.41
N PHE A 64 -94.88 7.25 36.57
CA PHE A 64 -94.62 8.70 36.46
C PHE A 64 -93.73 9.07 35.27
N ILE A 65 -93.63 8.20 34.27
CA ILE A 65 -92.84 8.40 33.05
C ILE A 65 -93.79 8.35 31.85
N ASP A 66 -93.74 9.37 30.99
CA ASP A 66 -94.73 9.54 29.92
C ASP A 66 -94.42 8.78 28.61
N ASP A 67 -93.28 8.10 28.42
CA ASP A 67 -93.01 7.29 27.21
C ASP A 67 -91.92 6.20 27.37
N ALA A 68 -92.04 5.13 26.56
CA ALA A 68 -91.47 3.78 26.76
C ALA A 68 -89.97 3.55 26.46
N ASP A 69 -89.21 4.54 25.96
CA ASP A 69 -87.89 4.28 25.34
C ASP A 69 -86.64 4.44 26.24
N GLN A 70 -86.73 4.28 27.56
CA GLN A 70 -85.57 4.55 28.44
C GLN A 70 -85.15 3.39 29.37
N VAL A 71 -84.92 2.21 28.77
CA VAL A 71 -84.34 0.99 29.41
C VAL A 71 -82.97 1.23 30.07
N ALA A 72 -82.15 2.15 29.55
CA ALA A 72 -80.78 2.36 30.05
C ALA A 72 -80.69 3.16 31.36
N LYS A 73 -81.65 4.07 31.65
CA LYS A 73 -81.68 4.85 32.90
C LYS A 73 -82.29 4.06 34.08
N ILE A 74 -83.03 2.99 33.78
CA ILE A 74 -83.71 2.12 34.75
C ILE A 74 -82.72 1.39 35.68
N LEU A 75 -81.52 1.08 35.19
CA LEU A 75 -80.46 0.43 35.98
C LEU A 75 -79.93 1.33 37.11
N LEU A 76 -79.81 2.65 36.90
CA LEU A 76 -79.26 3.55 37.92
C LEU A 76 -80.21 3.80 39.09
N ALA A 77 -81.49 4.05 38.79
CA ALA A 77 -82.51 4.23 39.82
C ALA A 77 -82.85 2.91 40.55
N GLY A 78 -82.83 1.79 39.83
CA GLY A 78 -82.97 0.45 40.42
C GLY A 78 -81.83 0.11 41.39
N ASN A 79 -80.57 0.40 41.00
CA ASN A 79 -79.40 0.14 41.85
C ASN A 79 -79.40 0.99 43.13
N ILE A 80 -79.80 2.27 43.06
CA ILE A 80 -79.84 3.15 44.25
C ILE A 80 -80.95 2.70 45.22
N VAL A 81 -82.10 2.28 44.70
CA VAL A 81 -83.19 1.74 45.52
C VAL A 81 -82.81 0.37 46.11
N GLN A 82 -82.08 -0.47 45.37
CA GLN A 82 -81.51 -1.72 45.88
C GLN A 82 -80.41 -1.49 46.92
N ASP A 83 -79.61 -0.43 46.84
CA ASP A 83 -78.65 -0.10 47.90
C ASP A 83 -79.33 0.37 49.21
N ILE A 84 -80.51 1.00 49.10
CA ILE A 84 -81.27 1.52 50.26
C ILE A 84 -82.18 0.46 50.89
N PHE A 85 -82.79 -0.41 50.06
CA PHE A 85 -83.82 -1.39 50.46
C PHE A 85 -83.49 -2.86 50.12
N GLY A 86 -82.38 -3.14 49.43
CA GLY A 86 -82.01 -4.49 48.99
C GLY A 86 -81.58 -5.40 50.14
N THR A 87 -81.75 -6.71 49.91
CA THR A 87 -81.36 -7.75 50.84
C THR A 87 -79.83 -7.92 50.88
N GLN A 88 -79.31 -8.49 51.96
CA GLN A 88 -77.87 -8.61 52.23
C GLN A 88 -77.14 -9.44 51.15
N ASP A 89 -77.83 -10.42 50.56
CA ASP A 89 -77.30 -11.30 49.50
C ASP A 89 -77.12 -10.58 48.15
N ASP A 90 -78.03 -9.68 47.79
CA ASP A 90 -77.95 -8.91 46.53
C ASP A 90 -76.79 -7.89 46.56
N THR A 91 -76.51 -7.32 47.74
CA THR A 91 -75.39 -6.37 47.96
C THR A 91 -74.03 -7.08 47.81
N LEU A 92 -73.92 -8.32 48.30
CA LEU A 92 -72.73 -9.16 48.16
C LEU A 92 -72.48 -9.56 46.69
N LEU A 93 -73.54 -9.86 45.94
CA LEU A 93 -73.46 -10.18 44.51
C LEU A 93 -72.91 -9.00 43.69
N VAL A 94 -73.44 -7.80 43.94
CA VAL A 94 -73.01 -6.55 43.28
C VAL A 94 -71.55 -6.22 43.62
N HIS A 95 -71.12 -6.40 44.87
CA HIS A 95 -69.73 -6.20 45.28
C HIS A 95 -68.77 -7.13 44.53
N HIS A 96 -69.11 -8.43 44.43
CA HIS A 96 -68.29 -9.41 43.71
C HIS A 96 -68.20 -9.08 42.20
N LEU A 97 -69.28 -8.61 41.58
CA LEU A 97 -69.28 -8.19 40.18
C LEU A 97 -68.38 -6.97 39.94
N PHE A 98 -68.41 -5.97 40.83
CA PHE A 98 -67.50 -4.81 40.75
C PHE A 98 -66.04 -5.21 40.94
N GLN A 99 -65.76 -6.08 41.91
CA GLN A 99 -64.40 -6.60 42.13
C GLN A 99 -63.88 -7.36 40.90
N LYS A 100 -64.75 -8.16 40.27
CA LYS A 100 -64.42 -8.88 39.03
C LYS A 100 -64.19 -7.92 37.86
N ALA A 101 -65.07 -6.94 37.64
CA ALA A 101 -64.91 -5.93 36.61
C ALA A 101 -63.62 -5.11 36.79
N TYR A 102 -63.32 -4.68 38.02
CA TYR A 102 -62.10 -3.96 38.35
C TYR A 102 -60.84 -4.81 38.14
N SER A 103 -60.86 -6.10 38.51
CA SER A 103 -59.74 -6.99 38.26
C SER A 103 -59.50 -7.22 36.77
N CYS A 104 -60.56 -7.38 35.96
CA CYS A 104 -60.46 -7.44 34.51
C CYS A 104 -59.90 -6.15 33.90
N TYR A 105 -60.38 -4.99 34.34
CA TYR A 105 -59.85 -3.69 33.91
C TYR A 105 -58.37 -3.54 34.26
N ARG A 106 -57.99 -3.85 35.50
CA ARG A 106 -56.61 -3.80 35.98
C ARG A 106 -55.71 -4.71 35.15
N ILE A 107 -56.10 -5.96 34.92
CA ILE A 107 -55.35 -6.93 34.10
C ILE A 107 -55.21 -6.42 32.66
N ARG A 108 -56.28 -5.86 32.08
CA ARG A 108 -56.23 -5.30 30.72
C ARG A 108 -55.28 -4.11 30.63
N LEU A 109 -55.33 -3.21 31.59
CA LEU A 109 -54.47 -2.03 31.66
C LEU A 109 -53.00 -2.42 31.86
N THR A 110 -52.70 -3.31 32.82
CA THR A 110 -51.33 -3.78 33.04
C THR A 110 -50.78 -4.50 31.82
N ASN A 111 -51.59 -5.33 31.15
CA ASN A 111 -51.19 -5.99 29.90
C ASN A 111 -50.91 -5.00 28.78
N MET A 112 -51.73 -3.95 28.61
CA MET A 112 -51.50 -2.89 27.62
C MET A 112 -50.20 -2.12 27.90
N CYS A 113 -49.99 -1.72 29.15
CA CYS A 113 -48.76 -1.02 29.57
C CYS A 113 -47.54 -1.91 29.38
N PHE A 114 -47.61 -3.17 29.78
CA PHE A 114 -46.48 -4.11 29.66
C PHE A 114 -46.14 -4.43 28.20
N LYS A 115 -47.13 -4.59 27.34
CA LYS A 115 -46.91 -4.74 25.88
C LYS A 115 -46.24 -3.51 25.29
N SER A 116 -46.70 -2.32 25.67
CA SER A 116 -46.14 -1.05 25.20
C SER A 116 -44.70 -0.86 25.70
N TRP A 117 -44.43 -1.19 26.96
CA TRP A 117 -43.10 -1.15 27.56
C TRP A 117 -42.14 -2.15 26.91
N LYS A 118 -42.57 -3.39 26.68
CA LYS A 118 -41.79 -4.38 25.93
C LYS A 118 -41.43 -3.87 24.53
N ARG A 119 -42.40 -3.28 23.82
CA ARG A 119 -42.17 -2.69 22.49
C ARG A 119 -41.18 -1.54 22.56
N PHE A 120 -41.30 -0.67 23.57
CA PHE A 120 -40.36 0.43 23.79
C PHE A 120 -38.93 -0.09 24.03
N ILE A 121 -38.75 -1.08 24.91
CA ILE A 121 -37.42 -1.68 25.16
C ILE A 121 -36.86 -2.30 23.89
N PHE A 122 -37.68 -3.04 23.15
CA PHE A 122 -37.26 -3.65 21.90
C PHE A 122 -36.80 -2.60 20.89
N ASN A 123 -37.58 -1.53 20.71
CA ASN A 123 -37.21 -0.42 19.82
C ASN A 123 -35.93 0.28 20.29
N LYS A 124 -35.77 0.51 21.59
CA LYS A 124 -34.54 1.12 22.14
C LYS A 124 -33.31 0.27 21.90
N ARG A 125 -33.42 -1.06 22.04
CA ARG A 125 -32.33 -1.99 21.71
C ARG A 125 -32.02 -1.98 20.21
N LYS A 126 -33.05 -1.95 19.37
CA LYS A 126 -32.88 -1.87 17.90
C LYS A 126 -32.20 -0.56 17.49
N GLU A 127 -32.64 0.58 18.01
CA GLU A 127 -32.02 1.89 17.79
C GLU A 127 -30.55 1.90 18.20
N ALA A 128 -30.22 1.31 19.36
CA ALA A 128 -28.84 1.19 19.82
C ALA A 128 -27.98 0.35 18.86
N MET A 129 -28.48 -0.80 18.39
CA MET A 129 -27.78 -1.63 17.40
C MET A 129 -27.59 -0.92 16.05
N GLU A 130 -28.60 -0.20 15.57
CA GLU A 130 -28.48 0.59 14.35
C GLU A 130 -27.47 1.72 14.50
N LEU A 131 -27.44 2.38 15.66
CA LEU A 131 -26.48 3.42 15.96
C LEU A 131 -25.05 2.87 15.95
N THR A 132 -24.80 1.73 16.62
CA THR A 132 -23.46 1.12 16.63
C THR A 132 -23.02 0.73 15.22
N LEU A 133 -23.89 0.15 14.40
CA LEU A 133 -23.57 -0.16 13.00
C LEU A 133 -23.22 1.08 12.18
N LYS A 134 -23.94 2.19 12.40
CA LYS A 134 -23.65 3.48 11.74
C LYS A 134 -22.33 4.07 12.24
N MET A 135 -22.02 3.96 13.53
CA MET A 135 -20.75 4.41 14.09
C MET A 135 -19.58 3.60 13.51
N ASP A 136 -19.68 2.27 13.47
CA ASP A 136 -18.66 1.39 12.89
C ASP A 136 -18.45 1.64 11.39
N ALA A 137 -19.54 1.94 10.66
CA ALA A 137 -19.45 2.32 9.25
C ALA A 137 -18.76 3.69 9.07
N ALA A 138 -19.09 4.66 9.91
CA ALA A 138 -18.47 5.98 9.89
C ALA A 138 -16.98 5.92 10.23
N GLU A 139 -16.60 5.13 11.23
CA GLU A 139 -15.20 4.91 11.62
C GLU A 139 -14.40 4.31 10.45
N ARG A 140 -14.90 3.21 9.84
CA ARG A 140 -14.26 2.60 8.67
C ARG A 140 -14.10 3.58 7.51
N HIS A 141 -15.11 4.40 7.25
CA HIS A 141 -15.05 5.42 6.20
C HIS A 141 -14.02 6.51 6.51
N CYS A 142 -13.95 6.99 7.75
CA CYS A 142 -12.96 7.97 8.19
C CYS A 142 -11.53 7.42 8.04
N LEU A 143 -11.28 6.18 8.48
CA LEU A 143 -9.99 5.51 8.34
C LEU A 143 -9.60 5.35 6.86
N TYR A 144 -10.52 4.85 6.04
CA TYR A 144 -10.29 4.71 4.59
C TYR A 144 -9.95 6.06 3.93
N ARG A 145 -10.68 7.13 4.27
CA ARG A 145 -10.43 8.47 3.74
C ARG A 145 -9.06 9.01 4.15
N ALA A 146 -8.66 8.82 5.41
CA ALA A 146 -7.35 9.24 5.90
C ALA A 146 -6.22 8.48 5.19
N LEU A 147 -6.33 7.16 5.10
CA LEU A 147 -5.36 6.31 4.38
C LEU A 147 -5.26 6.70 2.91
N ARG A 148 -6.41 6.92 2.24
CA ARG A 148 -6.44 7.33 0.83
C ARG A 148 -5.76 8.69 0.63
N ALA A 149 -5.98 9.66 1.51
CA ALA A 149 -5.32 10.95 1.45
C ALA A 149 -3.79 10.81 1.59
N ALA A 150 -3.33 10.04 2.58
CA ALA A 150 -1.91 9.75 2.79
C ALA A 150 -1.29 9.02 1.58
N LEU A 151 -1.98 8.02 1.03
CA LEU A 151 -1.53 7.30 -0.17
C LEU A 151 -1.46 8.21 -1.40
N CYS A 152 -2.42 9.11 -1.59
CA CYS A 152 -2.37 10.09 -2.68
C CYS A 152 -1.15 11.02 -2.56
N GLN A 153 -0.87 11.53 -1.36
CA GLN A 153 0.32 12.35 -1.11
C GLN A 153 1.61 11.56 -1.32
N TRP A 154 1.67 10.33 -0.82
CA TRP A 154 2.83 9.45 -1.01
C TRP A 154 3.05 9.12 -2.49
N MET A 155 2.01 8.78 -3.24
CA MET A 155 2.11 8.52 -4.67
C MET A 155 2.64 9.74 -5.44
N GLU A 156 2.18 10.95 -5.11
CA GLU A 156 2.69 12.16 -5.75
C GLU A 156 4.17 12.39 -5.40
N TRP A 157 4.54 12.20 -4.14
CA TRP A 157 5.95 12.26 -3.72
C TRP A 157 6.82 11.25 -4.48
N VAL A 158 6.36 10.00 -4.64
CA VAL A 158 7.07 8.95 -5.39
C VAL A 158 7.26 9.37 -6.85
N ARG A 159 6.21 9.92 -7.50
CA ARG A 159 6.30 10.41 -8.88
C ARG A 159 7.33 11.53 -9.00
N VAL A 160 7.30 12.52 -8.11
CA VAL A 160 8.25 13.63 -8.10
C VAL A 160 9.68 13.12 -7.89
N ARG A 161 9.87 12.19 -6.95
CA ARG A 161 11.18 11.59 -6.68
C ARG A 161 11.71 10.85 -7.90
N LYS A 162 10.88 10.03 -8.55
CA LYS A 162 11.26 9.28 -9.76
C LYS A 162 11.66 10.24 -10.89
N ARG A 163 10.89 11.32 -11.12
CA ARG A 163 11.24 12.36 -12.10
C ARG A 163 12.59 13.02 -11.79
N LYS A 164 12.86 13.35 -10.52
CA LYS A 164 14.16 13.92 -10.11
C LYS A 164 15.31 12.95 -10.38
N GLN A 165 15.11 11.67 -10.07
CA GLN A 165 16.09 10.63 -10.34
C GLN A 165 16.34 10.47 -11.84
N ASP A 166 15.29 10.43 -12.66
CA ASP A 166 15.40 10.34 -14.13
C ASP A 166 16.15 11.54 -14.74
N VAL A 167 15.95 12.74 -14.18
CA VAL A 167 16.71 13.93 -14.63
C VAL A 167 18.18 13.82 -14.22
N ALA A 168 18.46 13.35 -13.01
CA ALA A 168 19.83 13.17 -12.53
C ALA A 168 20.58 12.09 -13.32
N THR A 169 19.95 10.94 -13.58
CA THR A 169 20.53 9.85 -14.38
C THR A 169 20.84 10.32 -15.80
N LYS A 170 19.90 11.03 -16.45
CA LYS A 170 20.13 11.62 -17.78
C LYS A 170 21.31 12.60 -17.79
N LYS A 171 21.50 13.40 -16.73
CA LYS A 171 22.65 14.31 -16.62
C LYS A 171 23.96 13.51 -16.48
N ILE A 172 23.98 12.52 -15.59
CA ILE A 172 25.16 11.67 -15.37
C ILE A 172 25.53 10.91 -16.65
N GLU A 173 24.54 10.32 -17.35
CA GLU A 173 24.76 9.64 -18.62
C GLU A 173 25.37 10.55 -19.68
N ARG A 174 24.92 11.80 -19.80
CA ARG A 174 25.51 12.76 -20.75
C ARG A 174 26.99 13.03 -20.45
N VAL A 175 27.30 13.29 -19.17
CA VAL A 175 28.68 13.52 -18.74
C VAL A 175 29.52 12.27 -18.99
N TRP A 176 29.01 11.09 -18.64
CA TRP A 176 29.69 9.83 -18.85
C TRP A 176 29.96 9.57 -20.33
N ARG A 177 28.99 9.78 -21.23
CA ARG A 177 29.19 9.65 -22.68
C ARG A 177 30.26 10.61 -23.19
N ALA A 178 30.26 11.86 -22.73
CA ALA A 178 31.28 12.84 -23.12
C ALA A 178 32.68 12.43 -22.67
N VAL A 179 32.82 12.00 -21.40
CA VAL A 179 34.10 11.51 -20.85
C VAL A 179 34.57 10.26 -21.59
N HIS A 180 33.67 9.31 -21.82
CA HIS A 180 33.98 8.07 -22.54
C HIS A 180 34.45 8.37 -23.97
N CYS A 181 33.75 9.24 -24.71
CA CYS A 181 34.18 9.70 -26.03
C CYS A 181 35.57 10.35 -25.99
N ASN A 182 35.83 11.21 -25.01
CA ASN A 182 37.14 11.84 -24.87
C ASN A 182 38.25 10.80 -24.63
N ILE A 183 38.03 9.82 -23.74
CA ILE A 183 38.99 8.74 -23.49
C ILE A 183 39.26 7.96 -24.78
N VAL A 184 38.22 7.53 -25.49
CA VAL A 184 38.36 6.79 -26.75
C VAL A 184 39.12 7.61 -27.80
N ILE A 185 38.79 8.89 -27.96
CA ILE A 185 39.47 9.78 -28.91
C ILE A 185 40.94 9.97 -28.51
N THR A 186 41.25 10.14 -27.23
CA THR A 186 42.65 10.28 -26.77
C THR A 186 43.46 9.01 -27.02
N ALA A 187 42.90 7.83 -26.73
CA ALA A 187 43.54 6.55 -27.01
C ALA A 187 43.75 6.34 -28.52
N TRP A 188 42.74 6.66 -29.33
CA TRP A 188 42.84 6.61 -30.79
C TRP A 188 43.92 7.55 -31.33
N ARG A 189 43.95 8.81 -30.86
CA ARG A 189 44.99 9.79 -31.26
C ARG A 189 46.39 9.29 -30.91
N TYR A 190 46.56 8.68 -29.74
CA TYR A 190 47.82 8.08 -29.33
C TYR A 190 48.23 6.95 -30.28
N LEU A 191 47.33 6.01 -30.59
CA LEU A 191 47.60 4.92 -31.52
C LEU A 191 47.92 5.40 -32.94
N VAL A 192 47.21 6.41 -33.43
CA VAL A 192 47.49 7.01 -34.75
C VAL A 192 48.86 7.68 -34.76
N LEU A 193 49.23 8.40 -33.70
CA LEU A 193 50.55 9.01 -33.58
C LEU A 193 51.66 7.95 -33.54
N GLU A 194 51.46 6.88 -32.79
CA GLU A 194 52.44 5.79 -32.68
C GLU A 194 52.57 5.05 -34.02
N SER A 195 51.47 4.77 -34.70
CA SER A 195 51.48 4.19 -36.05
C SER A 195 52.21 5.08 -37.06
N LYS A 196 52.06 6.41 -36.96
CA LYS A 196 52.80 7.35 -37.81
C LYS A 196 54.30 7.30 -37.51
N ARG A 197 54.69 7.29 -36.23
CA ARG A 197 56.10 7.19 -35.82
C ARG A 197 56.75 5.90 -36.26
N THR A 198 56.06 4.77 -36.12
CA THR A 198 56.58 3.48 -36.56
C THR A 198 56.75 3.45 -38.07
N ARG A 199 55.78 3.97 -38.84
CA ARG A 199 55.91 4.12 -40.29
C ARG A 199 57.09 5.01 -40.69
N GLU A 200 57.24 6.20 -40.09
CA GLU A 200 58.37 7.10 -40.37
C GLU A 200 59.72 6.43 -40.02
N TYR A 201 59.78 5.64 -38.96
CA TYR A 201 60.96 4.85 -38.60
C TYR A 201 61.31 3.81 -39.68
N PHE A 202 60.33 3.03 -40.15
CA PHE A 202 60.55 2.04 -41.20
C PHE A 202 60.92 2.70 -42.54
N GLU A 203 60.30 3.82 -42.90
CA GLU A 203 60.66 4.59 -44.11
C GLU A 203 62.10 5.13 -44.05
N ARG A 204 62.59 5.56 -42.88
CA ARG A 204 63.99 5.97 -42.69
C ARG A 204 64.95 4.79 -42.83
N LEU A 205 64.59 3.64 -42.27
CA LEU A 205 65.38 2.42 -42.38
C LEU A 205 65.50 1.96 -43.84
N GLU A 206 64.38 1.97 -44.58
CA GLU A 206 64.33 1.59 -45.98
C GLU A 206 65.14 2.55 -46.85
N LYS A 207 65.03 3.87 -46.63
CA LYS A 207 65.85 4.87 -47.31
C LYS A 207 67.34 4.73 -47.03
N GLY A 208 67.74 4.46 -45.78
CA GLY A 208 69.15 4.21 -45.44
C GLY A 208 69.71 2.98 -46.16
N LEU A 209 68.90 1.92 -46.29
CA LEU A 209 69.27 0.73 -47.06
C LEU A 209 69.36 1.00 -48.58
N LEU A 210 68.47 1.84 -49.10
CA LEU A 210 68.43 2.24 -50.51
C LEU A 210 69.61 3.16 -50.87
N GLU A 211 69.94 4.13 -50.02
CA GLU A 211 71.09 5.02 -50.17
C GLU A 211 72.40 4.22 -50.19
N MET A 212 72.52 3.19 -49.34
CA MET A 212 73.65 2.25 -49.40
C MET A 212 73.69 1.42 -50.70
N SER A 213 72.53 1.07 -51.25
CA SER A 213 72.43 0.32 -52.52
C SER A 213 72.76 1.16 -53.75
N TYR A 214 72.58 2.49 -53.71
CA TYR A 214 72.87 3.38 -54.84
C TYR A 214 74.26 4.02 -54.76
N GLN A 215 74.86 4.12 -53.58
CA GLN A 215 76.27 4.50 -53.43
C GLN A 215 77.23 3.41 -53.95
N ASP A 216 76.73 2.20 -54.25
CA ASP A 216 77.49 1.04 -54.72
C ASP A 216 77.60 0.95 -56.26
N CYS A 217 77.25 2.01 -56.99
CA CYS A 217 77.44 2.06 -58.46
C CYS A 217 78.41 3.12 -58.95
N ASP A 218 78.91 4.05 -58.12
CA ASP A 218 79.82 5.09 -58.63
C ASP A 218 80.68 5.77 -57.54
N VAL A 219 81.65 5.06 -56.94
CA VAL A 219 82.75 5.71 -56.20
C VAL A 219 84.10 5.03 -56.45
N VAL A 220 84.96 5.81 -57.10
CA VAL A 220 86.42 5.71 -57.34
C VAL A 220 87.22 4.86 -56.34
N MET A 221 88.03 3.95 -56.89
CA MET A 221 89.03 3.14 -56.19
C MET A 221 90.07 4.00 -55.44
N GLY A 222 89.98 4.02 -54.11
CA GLY A 222 91.00 4.56 -53.20
C GLY A 222 91.70 3.43 -52.44
N LYS A 223 93.04 3.38 -52.55
CA LYS A 223 93.93 2.43 -51.85
C LYS A 223 93.63 2.40 -50.34
N GLY A 224 93.16 1.25 -49.85
CA GLY A 224 92.90 1.00 -48.43
C GLY A 224 91.55 0.35 -48.11
N GLN A 225 90.82 -0.19 -49.10
CA GLN A 225 89.57 -0.92 -48.86
C GLN A 225 89.81 -2.42 -48.62
N ASP A 226 89.21 -2.94 -47.56
CA ASP A 226 89.17 -4.38 -47.27
C ASP A 226 88.47 -5.12 -48.42
N GLY A 227 89.10 -6.17 -48.97
CA GLY A 227 88.54 -6.93 -50.10
C GLY A 227 87.16 -7.56 -49.84
N ILE A 228 86.74 -7.62 -48.57
CA ILE A 228 85.42 -8.07 -48.13
C ILE A 228 84.35 -7.02 -48.45
N SER A 229 84.68 -5.72 -48.39
CA SER A 229 83.75 -4.61 -48.64
C SER A 229 83.37 -4.44 -50.12
N LEU A 230 84.05 -5.15 -51.03
CA LEU A 230 83.78 -5.19 -52.47
C LEU A 230 82.78 -6.28 -52.87
N LEU A 231 82.36 -7.12 -51.93
CA LEU A 231 81.38 -8.18 -52.18
C LEU A 231 79.97 -7.59 -52.28
N PRO A 232 79.12 -8.08 -53.20
CA PRO A 232 77.71 -7.70 -53.23
C PRO A 232 77.04 -7.82 -51.86
N CYS A 233 76.21 -6.84 -51.48
CA CYS A 233 75.56 -6.80 -50.16
C CYS A 233 74.84 -8.11 -49.79
N LYS A 234 74.28 -8.83 -50.77
CA LYS A 234 73.63 -10.14 -50.55
C LYS A 234 74.60 -11.23 -50.06
N LEU A 235 75.85 -11.21 -50.51
CA LEU A 235 76.89 -12.16 -50.06
C LEU A 235 77.42 -11.77 -48.69
N LEU A 236 77.63 -10.47 -48.45
CA LEU A 236 78.00 -9.95 -47.13
C LEU A 236 76.95 -10.28 -46.06
N LEU A 237 75.66 -10.11 -46.37
CA LEU A 237 74.59 -10.49 -45.45
C LEU A 237 74.61 -11.98 -45.12
N LYS A 238 74.94 -12.86 -46.08
CA LYS A 238 75.11 -14.30 -45.82
C LYS A 238 76.33 -14.60 -44.94
N ILE A 239 77.44 -13.89 -45.13
CA ILE A 239 78.63 -14.00 -44.28
C ILE A 239 78.27 -13.58 -42.85
N PHE A 240 77.66 -12.42 -42.68
CA PHE A 240 77.28 -11.90 -41.36
C PHE A 240 76.21 -12.75 -40.68
N GLN A 241 75.30 -13.36 -41.44
CA GLN A 241 74.31 -14.30 -40.89
C GLN A 241 74.93 -15.57 -40.29
N SER A 242 76.17 -15.89 -40.66
CA SER A 242 76.92 -17.01 -40.09
C SER A 242 77.68 -16.67 -38.80
N LEU A 243 77.74 -15.39 -38.43
CA LEU A 243 78.47 -14.91 -37.26
C LEU A 243 77.61 -14.94 -35.99
N ASP A 244 78.25 -15.14 -34.85
CA ASP A 244 77.63 -15.04 -33.53
C ASP A 244 77.44 -13.57 -33.10
N VAL A 245 76.66 -13.35 -32.05
CA VAL A 245 76.22 -12.01 -31.61
C VAL A 245 77.40 -11.11 -31.26
N ARG A 246 78.41 -11.62 -30.55
CA ARG A 246 79.61 -10.83 -30.21
C ARG A 246 80.43 -10.47 -31.42
N ASP A 247 80.57 -11.38 -32.38
CA ASP A 247 81.33 -11.13 -33.59
C ASP A 247 80.60 -10.15 -34.51
N LEU A 248 79.27 -10.21 -34.58
CA LEU A 248 78.45 -9.19 -35.25
C LEU A 248 78.66 -7.79 -34.66
N LEU A 249 78.71 -7.67 -33.32
CA LEU A 249 78.97 -6.40 -32.66
C LEU A 249 80.38 -5.88 -32.92
N ARG A 250 81.38 -6.76 -32.94
CA ARG A 250 82.75 -6.40 -33.31
C ARG A 250 82.85 -5.98 -34.77
N CYS A 251 82.18 -6.68 -35.68
CA CYS A 251 82.11 -6.30 -37.09
C CYS A 251 81.51 -4.90 -37.26
N ALA A 252 80.58 -4.50 -36.38
CA ALA A 252 80.00 -3.16 -36.42
C ALA A 252 80.97 -2.03 -36.02
N GLU A 253 82.12 -2.36 -35.45
CA GLU A 253 83.17 -1.40 -35.04
C GLU A 253 84.29 -1.26 -36.08
N VAL A 254 84.34 -2.13 -37.10
CA VAL A 254 85.44 -2.18 -38.08
C VAL A 254 85.40 -0.99 -39.05
N CYS A 255 84.27 -0.77 -39.71
CA CYS A 255 84.09 0.33 -40.66
C CYS A 255 82.59 0.66 -40.84
N HIS A 256 82.30 1.80 -41.48
CA HIS A 256 80.93 2.27 -41.66
C HIS A 256 80.05 1.31 -42.48
N THR A 257 80.61 0.62 -43.47
CA THR A 257 79.87 -0.36 -44.30
C THR A 257 79.51 -1.61 -43.50
N TRP A 258 80.45 -2.15 -42.73
CA TRP A 258 80.22 -3.31 -41.87
C TRP A 258 79.28 -2.99 -40.72
N LYS A 259 79.37 -1.78 -40.16
CA LYS A 259 78.41 -1.26 -39.18
C LYS A 259 76.99 -1.27 -39.73
N ALA A 260 76.80 -0.78 -40.96
CA ALA A 260 75.48 -0.74 -41.55
C ALA A 260 74.93 -2.14 -41.88
N ILE A 261 75.79 -3.04 -42.38
CA ILE A 261 75.40 -4.45 -42.65
C ILE A 261 75.07 -5.16 -41.34
N ALA A 262 75.91 -5.03 -40.32
CA ALA A 262 75.70 -5.62 -39.00
C ALA A 262 74.38 -5.15 -38.36
N GLN A 263 73.90 -3.94 -38.67
CA GLN A 263 72.64 -3.40 -38.16
C GLN A 263 71.39 -3.85 -38.96
N THR A 264 71.56 -4.65 -40.02
CA THR A 264 70.45 -5.11 -40.87
C THR A 264 69.46 -5.98 -40.10
N SER A 265 68.17 -5.69 -40.26
CA SER A 265 67.06 -6.33 -39.54
C SER A 265 67.03 -7.86 -39.61
N THR A 266 67.42 -8.45 -40.74
CA THR A 266 67.41 -9.90 -40.94
C THR A 266 68.38 -10.64 -40.03
N LEU A 267 69.49 -10.01 -39.65
CA LEU A 267 70.53 -10.60 -38.77
C LEU A 267 70.07 -10.69 -37.32
N TRP A 268 69.22 -9.76 -36.87
CA TRP A 268 68.74 -9.68 -35.48
C TRP A 268 67.39 -10.36 -35.25
N SER A 269 66.78 -10.92 -36.29
CA SER A 269 65.47 -11.60 -36.19
C SER A 269 65.48 -12.83 -35.28
N ARG A 270 66.62 -13.55 -35.25
CA ARG A 270 66.83 -14.76 -34.45
C ARG A 270 68.16 -14.67 -33.69
N ILE A 271 68.10 -14.22 -32.45
CA ILE A 271 69.28 -14.02 -31.61
C ILE A 271 69.57 -15.29 -30.80
N ARG A 272 70.80 -15.79 -30.86
CA ARG A 272 71.26 -16.96 -30.09
C ARG A 272 72.35 -16.57 -29.09
N PHE A 273 71.95 -16.28 -27.87
CA PHE A 273 72.84 -16.03 -26.74
C PHE A 273 73.45 -17.31 -26.16
N SER A 274 72.87 -18.48 -26.49
CA SER A 274 73.29 -19.77 -25.96
C SER A 274 74.70 -20.22 -26.35
N VAL A 275 75.36 -19.56 -27.31
CA VAL A 275 76.73 -19.91 -27.75
C VAL A 275 77.79 -19.21 -26.88
N GLU A 276 77.47 -18.02 -26.34
CA GLU A 276 78.42 -17.14 -25.64
C GLU A 276 77.97 -16.82 -24.20
N ARG A 277 77.51 -17.86 -23.51
CA ARG A 277 76.80 -17.80 -22.21
C ARG A 277 77.53 -17.03 -21.10
N ASP A 278 78.85 -17.00 -21.15
CA ASP A 278 79.71 -16.41 -20.12
C ASP A 278 80.02 -14.93 -20.37
N TRP A 279 79.95 -14.48 -21.63
CA TRP A 279 80.22 -13.08 -22.01
C TRP A 279 79.00 -12.18 -21.85
N ILE A 280 77.81 -12.76 -21.97
CA ILE A 280 76.56 -12.01 -22.05
C ILE A 280 76.14 -11.57 -20.64
N THR A 281 76.07 -10.26 -20.46
CA THR A 281 75.63 -9.59 -19.23
C THR A 281 74.30 -8.87 -19.47
N ASP A 282 73.60 -8.53 -18.39
CA ASP A 282 72.29 -7.86 -18.48
C ASP A 282 72.35 -6.55 -19.28
N SER A 283 73.41 -5.75 -19.11
CA SER A 283 73.59 -4.48 -19.83
C SER A 283 73.73 -4.67 -21.34
N VAL A 284 74.42 -5.73 -21.78
CA VAL A 284 74.60 -6.04 -23.21
C VAL A 284 73.28 -6.49 -23.83
N VAL A 285 72.49 -7.30 -23.11
CA VAL A 285 71.17 -7.73 -23.57
C VAL A 285 70.23 -6.53 -23.69
N GLU A 286 70.21 -5.65 -22.69
CA GLU A 286 69.41 -4.42 -22.74
C GLU A 286 69.81 -3.52 -23.91
N GLN A 287 71.10 -3.32 -24.14
CA GLN A 287 71.60 -2.49 -25.24
C GLN A 287 71.22 -3.05 -26.62
N ILE A 288 71.36 -4.37 -26.82
CA ILE A 288 70.98 -5.03 -28.08
C ILE A 288 69.46 -4.93 -28.30
N LEU A 289 68.67 -5.24 -27.27
CA LEU A 289 67.20 -5.22 -27.37
C LEU A 289 66.63 -3.82 -27.55
N GLN A 290 67.26 -2.79 -26.96
CA GLN A 290 66.87 -1.40 -27.19
C GLN A 290 67.21 -0.94 -28.62
N THR A 291 68.37 -1.34 -29.14
CA THR A 291 68.85 -0.90 -30.46
C THR A 291 68.13 -1.58 -31.62
N HIS A 292 67.84 -2.89 -31.49
CA HIS A 292 67.26 -3.72 -32.55
C HIS A 292 65.82 -4.16 -32.29
N ARG A 293 65.17 -3.51 -31.31
CA ARG A 293 63.82 -3.79 -30.79
C ARG A 293 62.76 -4.23 -31.82
N PRO A 294 62.56 -3.55 -32.96
CA PRO A 294 61.44 -3.84 -33.85
C PRO A 294 61.61 -5.12 -34.67
N PHE A 295 62.82 -5.68 -34.73
CA PHE A 295 63.16 -6.78 -35.63
C PHE A 295 63.36 -8.13 -34.94
N VAL A 296 63.49 -8.14 -33.61
CA VAL A 296 63.73 -9.35 -32.83
C VAL A 296 62.43 -10.15 -32.69
N VAL A 297 62.40 -11.35 -33.30
CA VAL A 297 61.24 -12.26 -33.24
C VAL A 297 61.52 -13.43 -32.29
N GLN A 298 62.76 -13.90 -32.24
CA GLN A 298 63.14 -15.06 -31.42
C GLN A 298 64.47 -14.83 -30.71
N VAL A 299 64.51 -15.09 -29.39
CA VAL A 299 65.71 -15.00 -28.56
C VAL A 299 65.93 -16.32 -27.84
N ASN A 300 67.13 -16.91 -27.96
CA ASN A 300 67.53 -18.12 -27.25
C ASN A 300 68.61 -17.79 -26.22
N MET A 301 68.28 -17.88 -24.92
CA MET A 301 69.17 -17.60 -23.79
C MET A 301 69.57 -18.87 -23.02
N ARG A 302 69.37 -20.06 -23.59
CA ARG A 302 69.58 -21.32 -22.87
C ARG A 302 71.03 -21.40 -22.35
N GLY A 303 71.16 -21.54 -21.03
CA GLY A 303 72.43 -21.73 -20.33
C GLY A 303 73.18 -20.45 -19.94
N CYS A 304 72.61 -19.27 -20.15
CA CYS A 304 73.20 -18.01 -19.66
C CYS A 304 72.95 -17.89 -18.15
N THR A 305 73.99 -18.08 -17.33
CA THR A 305 73.93 -18.06 -15.86
C THR A 305 74.11 -16.65 -15.27
N SER A 306 74.65 -15.73 -16.06
CA SER A 306 74.93 -14.35 -15.66
C SER A 306 73.71 -13.40 -15.78
N LEU A 307 72.63 -13.86 -16.40
CA LEU A 307 71.43 -13.05 -16.64
C LEU A 307 70.49 -13.02 -15.43
N ARG A 308 70.04 -11.83 -15.05
CA ARG A 308 69.15 -11.60 -13.92
C ARG A 308 67.82 -10.99 -14.39
N TRP A 309 66.94 -10.71 -13.43
CA TRP A 309 65.59 -10.18 -13.66
C TRP A 309 65.47 -8.99 -14.64
N PRO A 310 66.42 -8.02 -14.71
CA PRO A 310 66.34 -6.90 -15.65
C PRO A 310 66.25 -7.34 -17.13
N SER A 311 67.07 -8.33 -17.53
CA SER A 311 67.03 -8.90 -18.89
C SER A 311 65.71 -9.56 -19.22
N PHE A 312 65.14 -10.32 -18.26
CA PHE A 312 63.85 -10.99 -18.44
C PHE A 312 62.68 -9.99 -18.49
N LYS A 313 62.74 -8.91 -17.70
CA LYS A 313 61.76 -7.83 -17.72
C LYS A 313 61.77 -7.08 -19.05
N CYS A 314 62.96 -6.76 -19.55
CA CYS A 314 63.11 -6.19 -20.88
C CYS A 314 62.40 -7.07 -21.91
N ILE A 315 62.72 -8.37 -21.97
CA ILE A 315 62.12 -9.29 -22.95
C ILE A 315 60.58 -9.42 -22.80
N SER A 316 60.04 -9.46 -21.58
CA SER A 316 58.60 -9.60 -21.34
C SER A 316 57.79 -8.36 -21.75
N GLU A 317 58.36 -7.17 -21.57
CA GLU A 317 57.81 -5.91 -22.09
C GLU A 317 57.85 -5.85 -23.63
N TYR A 318 58.63 -6.72 -24.30
CA TYR A 318 58.82 -6.71 -25.76
C TYR A 318 58.09 -7.83 -26.52
N GLN A 319 57.81 -9.00 -25.90
CA GLN A 319 57.04 -10.09 -26.55
C GLN A 319 55.52 -9.89 -26.48
N SER A 320 55.03 -9.18 -25.47
CA SER A 320 53.59 -8.90 -25.27
C SER A 320 52.97 -8.04 -26.39
N THR A 321 53.78 -7.49 -27.31
CA THR A 321 53.33 -6.67 -28.44
C THR A 321 53.28 -7.39 -29.79
N GLN A 322 53.71 -8.66 -29.92
CA GLN A 322 53.70 -9.39 -31.21
C GLN A 322 52.72 -10.58 -31.28
N THR A 323 52.09 -10.97 -30.16
CA THR A 323 50.93 -11.87 -30.16
C THR A 323 49.71 -11.11 -29.63
N ALA A 324 49.10 -10.30 -30.51
CA ALA A 324 47.75 -9.77 -30.40
C ALA A 324 47.13 -9.74 -31.79
#